data_AF-A0A7D9M775-F1
#
_entry.id   AF-A0A7D9M775-F1
#
_cell.length_a   1.000
_cell.length_b   1.000
_cell.length_c   1.000
_cell.angle_alpha   90.00
_cell.angle_beta   90.00
_cell.angle_gamma   90.00
#
_symmetry.space_group_name_H-M   'P 1'
#
loop_
_entity.id
_entity.type
_entity.pdbx_description
1 polymer ?
#
loop_
_entity_poly.entity_id
_entity_poly.type
_entity_poly.pdbx_seq_one_letter_code
_entity_poly.pdbx_strand_id
1 'polypeptide(L)'
;MTNDSTSPDPYVETPLSRGPLAQERAEDWEQYAAIVSRHSQNLIKKGGPDPANWPKPKNTNGSLVVIGSGIKSVCQFTVEALGYLKDADQVFYHVADPVTENYIRKMKPNAKDLSVLYGNKKERILTYYQMAEAMLHPVRHGQKVVTIYYGHPGIFVYASHRAIRIAHKQGLKAKMLPGVSALDCLFADLGVDPSFPGMQVLEATDFLVRNRKILTDGHVVILQ
;
A
#
# COMPACT_ATOMS: atom_id res chain seq x y z
N MET A 1 -1.16 68.56 -1.52
CA MET A 1 -0.37 68.17 -0.33
C MET A 1 -1.28 67.25 0.47
N THR A 2 -1.01 66.01 0.85
CA THR A 2 0.11 65.05 0.76
C THR A 2 -0.50 63.71 1.22
N ASN A 3 0.06 62.60 0.73
CA ASN A 3 -0.15 61.16 1.03
C ASN A 3 -0.83 60.73 2.35
N ASP A 4 -1.59 59.62 2.26
CA ASP A 4 -1.25 58.32 2.89
C ASP A 4 -2.19 57.22 2.33
N SER A 5 -1.75 56.34 1.44
CA SER A 5 -1.04 55.07 1.67
C SER A 5 -1.86 54.01 2.44
N THR A 6 -2.85 53.42 1.79
CA THR A 6 -3.36 52.10 2.17
C THR A 6 -2.56 51.02 1.43
N SER A 7 -1.53 50.48 2.08
CA SER A 7 -0.94 49.20 1.68
C SER A 7 -2.01 48.11 1.76
N PRO A 8 -2.22 47.28 0.72
CA PRO A 8 -3.07 46.10 0.84
C PRO A 8 -2.46 45.09 1.80
N ASP A 9 -3.32 44.44 2.57
CA ASP A 9 -3.01 43.37 3.52
C ASP A 9 -2.30 42.18 2.81
N PRO A 10 -1.10 41.76 3.27
CA PRO A 10 -0.37 40.64 2.67
C PRO A 10 -1.04 39.26 2.86
N TYR A 11 -2.17 39.18 3.55
CA TYR A 11 -2.92 37.94 3.79
C TYR A 11 -4.23 37.81 2.99
N VAL A 12 -4.46 38.63 1.96
CA VAL A 12 -5.54 38.34 1.01
C VAL A 12 -5.15 37.11 0.20
N GLU A 13 -5.67 35.95 0.62
CA GLU A 13 -5.58 34.69 -0.11
C GLU A 13 -6.06 34.90 -1.55
N THR A 14 -5.12 35.00 -2.48
CA THR A 14 -5.39 34.71 -3.89
C THR A 14 -6.00 33.32 -3.97
N PRO A 15 -7.20 33.13 -4.56
CA PRO A 15 -7.78 31.81 -4.74
C PRO A 15 -6.76 30.95 -5.47
N LEU A 16 -6.25 29.91 -4.81
CA LEU A 16 -5.42 28.88 -5.44
C LEU A 16 -6.17 28.42 -6.69
N SER A 17 -5.59 28.71 -7.87
CA SER A 17 -6.13 28.25 -9.13
C SER A 17 -6.29 26.74 -9.03
N ARG A 18 -7.55 26.29 -9.01
CA ARG A 18 -7.87 24.86 -8.93
C ARG A 18 -7.40 24.23 -10.24
N GLY A 19 -6.22 23.62 -10.21
CA GLY A 19 -5.88 22.58 -11.18
C GLY A 19 -6.95 21.47 -11.16
N PRO A 20 -7.04 20.66 -12.22
CA PRO A 20 -8.18 19.77 -12.51
C PRO A 20 -8.68 19.01 -11.26
N LEU A 21 -10.01 18.97 -11.11
CA LEU A 21 -10.71 18.60 -9.88
C LEU A 21 -10.30 17.18 -9.44
N ALA A 22 -10.25 16.92 -8.12
CA ALA A 22 -9.88 15.60 -7.58
C ALA A 22 -10.70 14.43 -8.18
N GLN A 23 -11.89 14.74 -8.69
CA GLN A 23 -12.80 13.83 -9.39
C GLN A 23 -12.26 13.39 -10.77
N GLU A 24 -11.73 14.30 -11.58
CA GLU A 24 -11.13 13.99 -12.89
C GLU A 24 -9.88 13.09 -12.74
N ARG A 25 -9.07 13.33 -11.69
CA ARG A 25 -7.91 12.48 -11.37
C ARG A 25 -8.30 11.10 -10.83
N ALA A 26 -9.47 10.99 -10.18
CA ALA A 26 -10.02 9.71 -9.76
C ALA A 26 -10.51 8.90 -10.97
N GLU A 27 -11.18 9.54 -11.94
CA GLU A 27 -11.64 8.91 -13.18
C GLU A 27 -10.47 8.35 -14.02
N ASP A 28 -9.38 9.10 -14.17
CA ASP A 28 -8.15 8.62 -14.86
C ASP A 28 -7.52 7.41 -14.17
N TRP A 29 -7.52 7.40 -12.84
CA TRP A 29 -6.99 6.28 -12.06
C TRP A 29 -7.92 5.07 -12.10
N GLU A 30 -9.23 5.25 -12.04
CA GLU A 30 -10.23 4.19 -12.19
C GLU A 30 -10.16 3.55 -13.59
N GLN A 31 -9.95 4.35 -14.64
CA GLN A 31 -9.71 3.82 -15.99
C GLN A 31 -8.41 3.04 -16.07
N TYR A 32 -7.30 3.56 -15.53
CA TYR A 32 -6.03 2.82 -15.46
C TYR A 32 -6.18 1.51 -14.66
N ALA A 33 -6.86 1.57 -13.52
CA ALA A 33 -7.18 0.42 -12.69
C ALA A 33 -8.03 -0.60 -13.46
N ALA A 34 -9.00 -0.16 -14.26
CA ALA A 34 -9.80 -1.00 -15.13
C ALA A 34 -8.99 -1.63 -16.26
N ILE A 35 -8.01 -0.92 -16.84
CA ILE A 35 -7.11 -1.44 -17.88
C ILE A 35 -6.20 -2.53 -17.30
N VAL A 36 -5.51 -2.23 -16.19
CA VAL A 36 -4.67 -3.20 -15.46
C VAL A 36 -5.51 -4.41 -15.03
N SER A 37 -6.75 -4.16 -14.60
CA SER A 37 -7.71 -5.20 -14.22
C SER A 37 -8.13 -6.10 -15.38
N ARG A 38 -8.52 -5.52 -16.53
CA ARG A 38 -8.96 -6.27 -17.71
C ARG A 38 -7.81 -7.09 -18.29
N HIS A 39 -6.60 -6.53 -18.32
CA HIS A 39 -5.41 -7.23 -18.72
C HIS A 39 -5.15 -8.45 -17.81
N SER A 40 -5.10 -8.23 -16.49
CA SER A 40 -4.87 -9.29 -15.51
C SER A 40 -5.95 -10.37 -15.51
N GLN A 41 -7.22 -10.00 -15.56
CA GLN A 41 -8.35 -10.96 -15.57
C GLN A 41 -8.38 -11.81 -16.82
N ASN A 42 -8.11 -11.23 -17.99
CA ASN A 42 -8.04 -11.98 -19.24
C ASN A 42 -6.91 -13.01 -19.22
N LEU A 43 -5.77 -12.69 -18.59
CA LEU A 43 -4.65 -13.61 -18.44
C LEU A 43 -4.97 -14.76 -17.48
N ILE A 44 -5.59 -14.45 -16.33
CA ILE A 44 -5.99 -15.46 -15.34
C ILE A 44 -7.04 -16.41 -15.93
N LYS A 45 -8.09 -15.87 -16.59
CA LYS A 45 -9.17 -16.69 -17.18
C LYS A 45 -8.70 -17.57 -18.34
N LYS A 46 -7.68 -17.14 -19.09
CA LYS A 46 -7.11 -17.92 -20.21
C LYS A 46 -6.04 -18.93 -19.78
N GLY A 47 -5.78 -19.09 -18.48
CA GLY A 47 -4.68 -19.94 -18.01
C GLY A 47 -3.30 -19.45 -18.47
N GLY A 48 -3.17 -18.14 -18.71
CA GLY A 48 -1.90 -17.53 -19.12
C GLY A 48 -0.80 -17.76 -18.07
N PRO A 49 0.48 -17.66 -18.46
CA PRO A 49 1.58 -17.88 -17.53
C PRO A 49 1.47 -16.91 -16.36
N ASP A 50 1.70 -17.40 -15.13
CA ASP A 50 1.87 -16.54 -13.95
C ASP A 50 2.80 -15.39 -14.34
N PRO A 51 2.50 -14.10 -14.08
CA PRO A 51 3.37 -12.98 -14.45
C PRO A 51 4.82 -13.13 -13.98
N ALA A 52 5.04 -13.93 -12.94
CA ALA A 52 6.34 -14.44 -12.51
C ALA A 52 7.18 -15.11 -13.61
N ASN A 53 6.54 -15.67 -14.63
CA ASN A 53 7.11 -16.45 -15.72
C ASN A 53 7.07 -15.68 -17.06
N TRP A 54 6.68 -14.41 -17.05
CA TRP A 54 6.77 -13.57 -18.23
C TRP A 54 8.22 -13.28 -18.64
N PRO A 55 8.45 -12.93 -19.91
CA PRO A 55 9.75 -12.42 -20.34
C PRO A 55 10.21 -11.30 -19.41
N LYS A 56 11.48 -11.35 -19.03
CA LYS A 56 12.08 -10.31 -18.17
C LYS A 56 11.98 -8.96 -18.89
N PRO A 57 11.65 -7.88 -18.16
CA PRO A 57 11.59 -6.54 -18.73
C PRO A 57 12.97 -6.14 -19.27
N LYS A 58 12.99 -5.41 -20.40
CA LYS A 58 14.23 -4.87 -20.98
C LYS A 58 14.88 -3.83 -20.07
N ASN A 59 14.06 -3.10 -19.30
CA ASN A 59 14.51 -2.11 -18.32
C ASN A 59 14.42 -2.70 -16.90
N THR A 60 15.57 -2.77 -16.23
CA THR A 60 15.69 -3.29 -14.85
C THR A 60 16.03 -2.19 -13.83
N ASN A 61 16.00 -0.92 -14.23
CA ASN A 61 16.31 0.22 -13.36
C ASN A 61 15.20 0.54 -12.37
N GLY A 62 13.97 0.09 -12.64
CA GLY A 62 12.85 0.28 -11.74
C GLY A 62 12.97 -0.54 -10.46
N SER A 63 12.34 -0.06 -9.39
CA SER A 63 12.38 -0.73 -8.09
C SER A 63 11.05 -0.63 -7.36
N LEU A 64 10.69 -1.66 -6.60
CA LEU A 64 9.54 -1.68 -5.70
C LEU A 64 9.99 -1.65 -4.23
N VAL A 65 9.47 -0.71 -3.45
CA VAL A 65 9.60 -0.74 -1.98
C VAL A 65 8.22 -0.73 -1.37
N VAL A 66 7.88 -1.78 -0.61
CA VAL A 66 6.62 -1.87 0.12
C VAL A 66 6.85 -1.48 1.58
N ILE A 67 6.11 -0.49 2.07
CA ILE A 67 6.25 0.09 3.41
C ILE A 67 4.94 0.04 4.20
N GLY A 68 5.06 0.12 5.53
CA GLY A 68 3.92 0.20 6.44
C GLY A 68 3.69 1.62 6.95
N SER A 69 2.42 2.04 7.10
CA SER A 69 2.08 3.28 7.80
C SER A 69 1.95 3.12 9.32
N GLY A 70 1.95 1.88 9.81
CA GLY A 70 1.46 1.60 11.15
C GLY A 70 -0.06 1.60 11.26
N ILE A 71 -0.57 1.42 12.47
CA ILE A 71 -2.01 1.37 12.80
C ILE A 71 -2.51 2.74 13.30
N LYS A 72 -1.76 3.43 14.16
CA LYS A 72 -2.11 4.76 14.67
C LYS A 72 -1.76 5.82 13.62
N SER A 73 -2.72 6.68 13.27
CA SER A 73 -2.62 7.65 12.17
C SER A 73 -1.32 8.44 12.17
N VAL A 74 -0.55 8.30 11.09
CA VAL A 74 0.72 9.00 10.78
C VAL A 74 1.89 8.76 11.74
N CYS A 75 1.66 8.63 13.05
CA CYS A 75 2.71 8.63 14.07
C CYS A 75 3.55 7.34 14.11
N GLN A 76 3.10 6.27 13.45
CA GLN A 76 3.78 4.98 13.42
C GLN A 76 4.52 4.69 12.11
N PHE A 77 4.62 5.67 11.20
CA PHE A 77 5.57 5.57 10.10
C PHE A 77 7.00 5.48 10.64
N THR A 78 7.79 4.54 10.12
CA THR A 78 9.22 4.52 10.41
C THR A 78 9.95 5.62 9.64
N VAL A 79 11.06 6.10 10.19
CA VAL A 79 11.89 7.11 9.51
C VAL A 79 12.42 6.59 8.16
N GLU A 80 12.78 5.30 8.08
CA GLU A 80 13.20 4.67 6.83
C GLU A 80 12.08 4.69 5.79
N ALA A 81 10.85 4.33 6.18
CA ALA A 81 9.69 4.35 5.30
C ALA A 81 9.41 5.74 4.74
N LEU A 82 9.49 6.79 5.57
CA LEU A 82 9.34 8.19 5.13
C LEU A 82 10.46 8.61 4.16
N GLY A 83 11.68 8.11 4.35
CA GLY A 83 12.79 8.35 3.42
C GLY A 83 12.49 7.84 2.01
N TYR A 84 12.03 6.59 1.91
CA TYR A 84 11.63 6.01 0.62
C TYR A 84 10.43 6.72 0.00
N LEU A 85 9.42 7.05 0.82
CA LEU A 85 8.24 7.77 0.36
C LEU A 85 8.60 9.11 -0.29
N LYS A 86 9.59 9.83 0.24
CA LYS A 86 10.05 11.10 -0.33
C LYS A 86 10.73 10.92 -1.70
N ASP A 87 11.55 9.88 -1.89
CA ASP A 87 12.32 9.62 -3.12
C ASP A 87 11.50 8.90 -4.23
N ALA A 88 10.27 8.47 -3.94
CA ALA A 88 9.47 7.70 -4.89
C ALA A 88 9.03 8.52 -6.13
N ASP A 89 9.10 7.92 -7.31
CA ASP A 89 8.51 8.48 -8.55
C ASP A 89 6.99 8.31 -8.56
N GLN A 90 6.51 7.13 -8.14
CA GLN A 90 5.10 6.79 -8.05
C GLN A 90 4.79 6.15 -6.70
N VAL A 91 3.67 6.57 -6.11
CA VAL A 91 3.15 6.02 -4.85
C VAL A 91 1.80 5.38 -5.07
N PHE A 92 1.65 4.19 -4.50
CA PHE A 92 0.36 3.54 -4.29
C PHE A 92 0.11 3.39 -2.80
N TYR A 93 -1.14 3.41 -2.36
CA TYR A 93 -1.47 3.21 -0.95
C TYR A 93 -2.76 2.42 -0.76
N HIS A 94 -2.86 1.72 0.36
CA HIS A 94 -4.09 1.18 0.92
C HIS A 94 -4.00 1.35 2.44
N VAL A 95 -4.58 2.43 2.94
CA VAL A 95 -4.50 2.82 4.36
C VAL A 95 -5.89 2.80 5.00
N ALA A 96 -5.92 2.76 6.33
CA ALA A 96 -7.15 2.55 7.09
C ALA A 96 -7.90 3.85 7.43
N ASP A 97 -7.27 5.02 7.29
CA ASP A 97 -7.82 6.28 7.79
C ASP A 97 -7.51 7.50 6.89
N PRO A 98 -8.41 8.49 6.84
CA PRO A 98 -8.28 9.67 5.97
C PRO A 98 -7.16 10.64 6.40
N VAL A 99 -6.72 10.60 7.66
CA VAL A 99 -5.62 11.45 8.14
C VAL A 99 -4.31 10.98 7.52
N THR A 100 -4.06 9.66 7.55
CA THR A 100 -2.91 9.04 6.88
C THR A 100 -2.96 9.23 5.37
N GLU A 101 -4.13 9.07 4.74
CA GLU A 101 -4.30 9.35 3.31
C GLU A 101 -3.91 10.80 2.96
N ASN A 102 -4.46 11.76 3.68
CA ASN A 102 -4.16 13.18 3.45
C ASN A 102 -2.67 13.49 3.65
N TYR A 103 -2.03 12.87 4.65
CA TYR A 103 -0.59 13.00 4.86
C TYR A 103 0.22 12.49 3.67
N ILE A 104 -0.13 11.30 3.14
CA ILE A 104 0.50 10.74 1.93
C ILE A 104 0.30 11.67 0.73
N ARG A 105 -0.93 12.14 0.50
CA ARG A 105 -1.25 13.01 -0.64
C ARG A 105 -0.59 14.38 -0.56
N LYS A 106 -0.36 14.92 0.63
CA LYS A 106 0.44 16.14 0.82
C LYS A 106 1.90 15.96 0.40
N MET A 107 2.50 14.81 0.69
CA MET A 107 3.87 14.51 0.28
C MET A 107 3.97 14.11 -1.19
N LYS A 108 2.98 13.39 -1.71
CA LYS A 108 2.94 12.86 -3.08
C LYS A 108 1.54 13.09 -3.66
N PRO A 109 1.28 14.25 -4.28
CA PRO A 109 -0.04 14.61 -4.83
C PRO A 109 -0.61 13.61 -5.85
N ASN A 110 0.27 12.90 -6.56
CA ASN A 110 -0.07 11.88 -7.56
C ASN A 110 -0.12 10.45 -6.98
N ALA A 111 -0.16 10.31 -5.66
CA ALA A 111 -0.35 9.01 -5.00
C ALA A 111 -1.72 8.42 -5.34
N LYS A 112 -1.77 7.11 -5.51
CA LYS A 112 -2.95 6.38 -6.02
C LYS A 112 -3.47 5.38 -5.00
N ASP A 113 -4.76 5.48 -4.68
CA ASP A 113 -5.42 4.56 -3.74
C ASP A 113 -5.71 3.21 -4.41
N LEU A 114 -5.19 2.13 -3.83
CA LEU A 114 -5.44 0.76 -4.26
C LEU A 114 -6.78 0.22 -3.75
N SER A 115 -7.41 0.87 -2.75
CA SER A 115 -8.71 0.44 -2.21
C SER A 115 -9.81 0.48 -3.26
N VAL A 116 -9.70 1.36 -4.27
CA VAL A 116 -10.63 1.45 -5.40
C VAL A 116 -10.71 0.16 -6.23
N LEU A 117 -9.72 -0.73 -6.11
CA LEU A 117 -9.72 -2.02 -6.81
C LEU A 117 -10.65 -3.05 -6.16
N TYR A 118 -11.21 -2.79 -4.98
CA TYR A 118 -12.24 -3.65 -4.40
C TYR A 118 -13.56 -3.56 -5.18
N GLY A 119 -14.39 -4.58 -5.04
CA GLY A 119 -15.74 -4.58 -5.61
C GLY A 119 -16.65 -5.52 -4.84
N ASN A 120 -17.91 -5.13 -4.66
CA ASN A 120 -18.86 -5.80 -3.77
C ASN A 120 -19.09 -7.29 -4.07
N LYS A 121 -18.99 -7.69 -5.35
CA LYS A 121 -19.21 -9.08 -5.80
C LYS A 121 -17.92 -9.75 -6.32
N LYS A 122 -16.77 -9.19 -5.98
CA LYS A 122 -15.48 -9.61 -6.51
C LYS A 122 -14.69 -10.34 -5.43
N GLU A 123 -14.19 -11.52 -5.77
CA GLU A 123 -13.28 -12.25 -4.89
C GLU A 123 -12.03 -11.41 -4.58
N ARG A 124 -11.67 -11.33 -3.29
CA ARG A 124 -10.53 -10.52 -2.83
C ARG A 124 -9.21 -10.90 -3.50
N ILE A 125 -9.01 -12.19 -3.80
CA ILE A 125 -7.79 -12.66 -4.47
C ILE A 125 -7.57 -11.98 -5.83
N LEU A 126 -8.64 -11.70 -6.58
CA LEU A 126 -8.56 -10.97 -7.84
C LEU A 126 -8.15 -9.51 -7.61
N THR A 127 -8.64 -8.88 -6.55
CA THR A 127 -8.19 -7.54 -6.16
C THR A 127 -6.69 -7.55 -5.83
N TYR A 128 -6.21 -8.55 -5.10
CA TYR A 128 -4.79 -8.62 -4.75
C TYR A 128 -3.88 -8.86 -5.96
N TYR A 129 -4.35 -9.61 -6.96
CA TYR A 129 -3.63 -9.76 -8.22
C TYR A 129 -3.54 -8.44 -8.98
N GLN A 130 -4.61 -7.65 -8.98
CA GLN A 130 -4.62 -6.34 -9.63
C GLN A 130 -3.77 -5.32 -8.90
N MET A 131 -3.77 -5.33 -7.57
CA MET A 131 -2.85 -4.50 -6.77
C MET A 131 -1.39 -4.85 -7.10
N ALA A 132 -1.06 -6.14 -7.16
CA ALA A 132 0.27 -6.60 -7.58
C ALA A 132 0.67 -6.07 -8.95
N GLU A 133 -0.22 -6.15 -9.93
CA GLU A 133 0.06 -5.67 -11.28
C GLU A 133 0.12 -4.13 -11.35
N ALA A 134 -0.73 -3.42 -10.63
CA ALA A 134 -0.72 -1.96 -10.56
C ALA A 134 0.62 -1.44 -10.02
N MET A 135 1.18 -2.09 -9.00
CA MET A 135 2.52 -1.79 -8.47
C MET A 135 3.60 -2.08 -9.50
N LEU A 136 3.56 -3.24 -10.16
CA LEU A 136 4.65 -3.72 -11.01
C LEU A 136 4.70 -3.07 -12.39
N HIS A 137 3.58 -2.59 -12.90
CA HIS A 137 3.53 -1.94 -14.21
C HIS A 137 4.52 -0.75 -14.31
N PRO A 138 4.50 0.27 -13.43
CA PRO A 138 5.49 1.36 -13.45
C PRO A 138 6.92 0.89 -13.13
N VAL A 139 7.09 -0.14 -12.29
CA VAL A 139 8.43 -0.73 -12.02
C VAL A 139 9.06 -1.28 -13.29
N ARG A 140 8.30 -2.01 -14.11
CA ARG A 140 8.77 -2.51 -15.41
C ARG A 140 9.10 -1.41 -16.42
N HIS A 141 8.61 -0.19 -16.18
CA HIS A 141 8.91 1.01 -16.95
C HIS A 141 10.03 1.86 -16.34
N GLY A 142 10.76 1.33 -15.35
CA GLY A 142 11.95 1.97 -14.81
C GLY A 142 11.71 2.91 -13.62
N GLN A 143 10.48 3.01 -13.11
CA GLN A 143 10.16 3.92 -12.01
C GLN A 143 10.52 3.33 -10.63
N LYS A 144 10.89 4.21 -9.69
CA LYS A 144 10.96 3.93 -8.26
C LYS A 144 9.56 3.99 -7.66
N VAL A 145 9.00 2.83 -7.37
CA VAL A 145 7.64 2.69 -6.85
C VAL A 145 7.68 2.42 -5.36
N VAL A 146 6.93 3.22 -4.60
CA VAL A 146 6.64 2.94 -3.19
C VAL A 146 5.17 2.55 -3.05
N THR A 147 4.90 1.47 -2.32
CA THR A 147 3.53 1.09 -1.96
C THR A 147 3.36 1.03 -0.46
N ILE A 148 2.29 1.66 0.03
CA ILE A 148 1.99 1.80 1.45
C ILE A 148 0.79 0.91 1.79
N TYR A 149 0.94 0.06 2.80
CA TYR A 149 -0.19 -0.61 3.45
C TYR A 149 -0.28 -0.14 4.90
N TYR A 150 -1.48 -0.11 5.48
CA TYR A 150 -1.60 0.08 6.93
C TYR A 150 -0.97 -1.08 7.70
N GLY A 151 -0.51 -0.79 8.92
CA GLY A 151 0.19 -1.75 9.76
C GLY A 151 1.58 -2.11 9.23
N HIS A 152 1.93 -3.40 9.32
CA HIS A 152 3.14 -3.97 8.71
C HIS A 152 2.77 -4.57 7.34
N PRO A 153 3.47 -4.21 6.24
CA PRO A 153 3.11 -4.62 4.88
C PRO A 153 3.32 -6.11 4.56
N GLY A 154 3.63 -6.92 5.57
CA GLY A 154 4.00 -8.34 5.46
C GLY A 154 3.20 -9.24 6.38
N ILE A 155 2.41 -8.66 7.28
CA ILE A 155 1.55 -9.35 8.23
C ILE A 155 0.14 -9.23 7.66
N PHE A 156 -0.42 -10.34 7.17
CA PHE A 156 -1.78 -10.44 6.62
C PHE A 156 -2.03 -9.61 5.33
N VAL A 157 -0.98 -9.37 4.52
CA VAL A 157 -1.10 -8.66 3.24
C VAL A 157 -0.59 -9.53 2.09
N TYR A 158 -1.48 -10.11 1.29
CA TYR A 158 -1.10 -11.02 0.19
C TYR A 158 -0.45 -10.27 -1.00
N ALA A 159 -0.98 -9.10 -1.36
CA ALA A 159 -0.58 -8.37 -2.57
C ALA A 159 0.90 -7.95 -2.55
N SER A 160 1.42 -7.55 -1.39
CA SER A 160 2.81 -7.13 -1.19
C SER A 160 3.79 -8.27 -1.45
N HIS A 161 3.57 -9.43 -0.83
CA HIS A 161 4.37 -10.64 -1.02
C HIS A 161 4.34 -11.10 -2.48
N ARG A 162 3.17 -11.10 -3.11
CA ARG A 162 3.03 -11.45 -4.52
C ARG A 162 3.84 -10.52 -5.42
N ALA A 163 3.73 -9.21 -5.23
CA ALA A 163 4.42 -8.23 -6.06
C ALA A 163 5.94 -8.37 -5.96
N ILE A 164 6.48 -8.47 -4.75
CA ILE A 164 7.93 -8.66 -4.51
C ILE A 164 8.42 -9.95 -5.18
N ARG A 165 7.70 -11.07 -5.00
CA ARG A 165 8.07 -12.35 -5.62
C ARG A 165 8.13 -12.25 -7.15
N ILE A 166 7.14 -11.61 -7.78
CA ILE A 166 7.12 -11.43 -9.24
C ILE A 166 8.28 -10.52 -9.67
N ALA A 167 8.52 -9.40 -8.97
CA ALA A 167 9.63 -8.49 -9.27
C ALA A 167 10.98 -9.22 -9.26
N HIS A 168 11.26 -10.01 -8.20
CA HIS A 168 12.51 -10.77 -8.11
C HIS A 168 12.67 -11.78 -9.24
N LYS A 169 11.62 -12.53 -9.59
CA LYS A 169 11.66 -13.46 -10.73
C LYS A 169 11.89 -12.77 -12.07
N GLN A 170 11.41 -11.54 -12.20
CA GLN A 170 11.63 -10.69 -13.37
C GLN A 170 13.01 -9.98 -13.34
N GLY A 171 13.83 -10.16 -12.30
CA GLY A 171 15.13 -9.52 -12.16
C GLY A 171 15.05 -8.04 -11.77
N LEU A 172 13.91 -7.59 -11.25
CA LEU A 172 13.68 -6.23 -10.75
C LEU A 172 14.08 -6.13 -9.28
N LYS A 173 14.53 -4.93 -8.88
CA LYS A 173 14.79 -4.63 -7.46
C LYS A 173 13.47 -4.56 -6.71
N ALA A 174 13.35 -5.31 -5.62
CA ALA A 174 12.20 -5.21 -4.73
C ALA A 174 12.58 -5.49 -3.28
N LYS A 175 12.02 -4.73 -2.34
CA LYS A 175 12.13 -5.01 -0.90
C LYS A 175 10.88 -4.62 -0.13
N MET A 176 10.72 -5.22 1.04
CA MET A 176 9.72 -4.86 2.05
C MET A 176 10.43 -4.22 3.23
N LEU A 177 9.91 -3.12 3.74
CA LEU A 177 10.36 -2.55 5.02
C LEU A 177 9.40 -2.95 6.14
N PRO A 178 9.90 -3.23 7.34
CA PRO A 178 9.04 -3.48 8.48
C PRO A 178 8.26 -2.22 8.87
N GLY A 179 7.12 -2.44 9.53
CA GLY A 179 6.27 -1.38 10.09
C GLY A 179 5.57 -1.90 11.35
N VAL A 180 4.96 -0.99 12.12
CA VAL A 180 4.22 -1.35 13.34
C VAL A 180 2.92 -2.05 12.95
N SER A 181 2.73 -3.30 13.38
CA SER A 181 1.53 -4.08 13.10
C SER A 181 0.44 -3.90 14.18
N ALA A 182 -0.75 -4.45 13.92
CA ALA A 182 -1.78 -4.58 14.93
C ALA A 182 -1.35 -5.47 16.10
N LEU A 183 -0.47 -6.44 15.84
CA LEU A 183 0.09 -7.33 16.86
C LEU A 183 1.01 -6.55 17.82
N ASP A 184 1.86 -5.67 17.29
CA ASP A 184 2.73 -4.81 18.11
C ASP A 184 1.90 -3.83 18.97
N CYS A 185 0.80 -3.29 18.42
CA CYS A 185 -0.12 -2.46 19.17
C CYS A 185 -0.84 -3.24 20.27
N LEU A 186 -1.26 -4.48 19.99
CA LEU A 186 -1.87 -5.37 20.98
C LEU A 186 -0.94 -5.62 22.18
N PHE A 187 0.35 -5.85 21.93
CA PHE A 187 1.33 -6.04 23.01
C PHE A 187 1.44 -4.81 23.90
N ALA A 188 1.55 -3.63 23.29
CA ALA A 188 1.69 -2.37 24.01
C ALA A 188 0.40 -2.01 24.80
N ASP A 189 -0.76 -2.18 24.18
CA ASP A 189 -2.03 -1.75 24.77
C ASP A 189 -2.52 -2.73 25.86
N LEU A 190 -2.22 -4.04 25.74
CA LEU A 190 -2.58 -5.06 26.75
C LEU A 190 -1.49 -5.33 27.78
N GLY A 191 -0.27 -4.80 27.59
CA GLY A 191 0.87 -5.07 28.47
C GLY A 191 1.34 -6.53 28.44
N VAL A 192 1.22 -7.18 27.28
CA VAL A 192 1.58 -8.59 27.10
C VAL A 192 2.92 -8.71 26.38
N ASP A 193 3.83 -9.50 26.95
CA ASP A 193 5.09 -9.88 26.31
C ASP A 193 4.92 -11.24 25.60
N PRO A 194 5.12 -11.34 24.27
CA PRO A 194 4.94 -12.60 23.56
C PRO A 194 5.96 -13.68 23.94
N SER A 195 7.05 -13.34 24.63
CA SER A 195 8.09 -14.31 25.05
C SER A 195 7.68 -15.18 26.22
N PHE A 196 6.72 -14.74 27.06
CA PHE A 196 6.30 -15.48 28.24
C PHE A 196 4.79 -15.36 28.48
N PRO A 197 4.04 -16.48 28.52
CA PRO A 197 4.47 -17.87 28.39
C PRO A 197 4.72 -18.35 26.93
N GLY A 198 4.73 -17.43 25.97
CA GLY A 198 4.79 -17.74 24.54
C GLY A 198 3.51 -17.30 23.82
N MET A 199 3.56 -17.26 22.49
CA MET A 199 2.44 -16.81 21.68
C MET A 199 2.29 -17.60 20.37
N GLN A 200 1.03 -17.92 20.05
CA GLN A 200 0.61 -18.44 18.76
C GLN A 200 -0.22 -17.39 18.02
N VAL A 201 0.14 -17.10 16.77
CA VAL A 201 -0.61 -16.20 15.89
C VAL A 201 -1.20 -17.01 14.74
N LEU A 202 -2.52 -16.94 14.55
CA LEU A 202 -3.26 -17.73 13.55
C LEU A 202 -4.14 -16.83 12.68
N GLU A 203 -4.40 -17.24 11.44
CA GLU A 203 -5.50 -16.68 10.63
C GLU A 203 -6.78 -17.49 10.91
N ALA A 204 -7.90 -16.80 11.12
CA ALA A 204 -9.14 -17.41 11.60
C ALA A 204 -9.69 -18.49 10.67
N THR A 205 -9.68 -18.25 9.37
CA THR A 205 -10.19 -19.20 8.36
C THR A 205 -9.28 -20.41 8.26
N ASP A 206 -7.96 -20.22 8.19
CA ASP A 206 -6.96 -21.29 8.18
C ASP A 206 -7.02 -22.12 9.46
N PHE A 207 -7.20 -21.49 10.62
CA PHE A 207 -7.40 -22.15 11.90
C PHE A 207 -8.58 -23.14 11.84
N LEU A 208 -9.75 -22.68 11.39
CA LEU A 208 -10.95 -23.51 11.33
C LEU A 208 -10.87 -24.57 10.21
N VAL A 209 -10.55 -24.16 8.99
CA VAL A 209 -10.56 -25.03 7.79
C VAL A 209 -9.49 -26.10 7.86
N ARG A 210 -8.31 -25.78 8.41
CA ARG A 210 -7.21 -26.74 8.55
C ARG A 210 -7.12 -27.39 9.93
N ASN A 211 -8.10 -27.12 10.81
CA ASN A 211 -8.14 -27.63 12.17
C ASN A 211 -6.80 -27.47 12.89
N ARG A 212 -6.23 -26.25 12.87
CA ARG A 212 -4.94 -25.97 13.50
C ARG A 212 -5.07 -26.15 15.01
N LYS A 213 -4.09 -26.83 15.63
CA LYS A 213 -4.10 -27.04 17.08
C LYS A 213 -3.77 -25.74 17.81
N ILE A 214 -4.58 -25.40 18.80
CA ILE A 214 -4.31 -24.31 19.73
C ILE A 214 -3.38 -24.81 20.84
N LEU A 215 -2.37 -24.01 21.16
CA LEU A 215 -1.57 -24.17 22.37
C LEU A 215 -2.32 -23.53 23.55
N THR A 216 -2.65 -24.31 24.57
CA THR A 216 -3.48 -23.86 25.71
C THR A 216 -2.67 -23.34 26.89
N ASP A 217 -1.35 -23.37 26.78
CA ASP A 217 -0.35 -22.93 27.77
C ASP A 217 0.29 -21.59 27.39
N GLY A 218 -0.13 -20.98 26.28
CA GLY A 218 0.39 -19.72 25.72
C GLY A 218 -0.71 -18.70 25.38
N HIS A 219 -0.30 -17.50 24.98
CA HIS A 219 -1.22 -16.54 24.36
C HIS A 219 -1.61 -16.99 22.95
N VAL A 220 -2.85 -16.75 22.55
CA VAL A 220 -3.36 -17.06 21.22
C VAL A 220 -3.99 -15.81 20.62
N VAL A 221 -3.45 -15.36 19.49
CA VAL A 221 -3.98 -14.22 18.74
C VAL A 221 -4.52 -14.72 17.41
N ILE A 222 -5.78 -14.41 17.13
CA ILE A 222 -6.47 -14.79 15.89
C ILE A 222 -6.74 -13.53 15.07
N LEU A 223 -6.23 -13.51 13.84
CA LEU A 223 -6.32 -12.40 12.87
C LEU A 223 -7.09 -12.85 11.60
N GLN A 224 -7.39 -11.90 10.71
CA GLN A 224 -8.13 -12.12 9.44
C GLN A 224 -7.50 -11.37 8.27
#